data_AF-A0A6B3HID4-F1
#
_entry.id   AF-A0A6B3HID4-F1
#
_cell.length_a   1.000
_cell.length_b   1.000
_cell.length_c   1.000
_cell.angle_alpha   90.00
_cell.angle_beta   90.00
_cell.angle_gamma   90.00
#
_symmetry.space_group_name_H-M   'P 1'
#
loop_
_entity.id
_entity.type
_entity.pdbx_description
1 polymer ?
#
loop_
_entity_poly.entity_id
_entity_poly.type
_entity_poly.pdbx_seq_one_letter_code
_entity_poly.pdbx_strand_id
1 'polypeptide(L)' 'QGELHIGGAPVAAGYLDAKGTAAPDGERFTASPHGAAFYRTGDLVRVRGGELEYVGRTDDQVKVRGYRVEPDGVAA' A
#
# COMPACT_ATOMS: atom_id res chain seq x y z
N GLN A 1 0.70 -15.60 -5.83
CA GLN A 1 1.24 -14.53 -4.97
C GLN A 1 1.13 -13.22 -5.72
N GLY A 2 0.87 -12.12 -5.04
CA GLY A 2 0.68 -10.80 -5.66
C GLY A 2 0.58 -9.67 -4.62
N GLU A 3 0.68 -8.43 -5.07
CA GLU A 3 0.57 -7.25 -4.21
C GLU A 3 -0.87 -7.07 -3.71
N LEU A 4 -1.03 -6.87 -2.41
CA LEU A 4 -2.33 -6.59 -1.78
C LEU A 4 -2.77 -5.15 -2.10
N HIS A 5 -3.98 -5.02 -2.63
CA HIS A 5 -4.65 -3.74 -2.86
C HIS A 5 -5.91 -3.66 -1.99
N ILE A 6 -6.17 -2.49 -1.40
CA ILE A 6 -7.36 -2.24 -0.57
C ILE A 6 -8.33 -1.34 -1.35
N GLY A 7 -9.61 -1.69 -1.38
CA GLY A 7 -10.66 -0.90 -2.02
C GLY A 7 -11.83 -0.60 -1.09
N GLY A 8 -12.71 0.30 -1.54
CA GLY A 8 -13.97 0.63 -0.88
C GLY A 8 -13.84 1.67 0.24
N ALA A 9 -14.81 1.66 1.16
CA ALA A 9 -14.95 2.64 2.23
C ALA A 9 -13.71 2.88 3.12
N PRO A 10 -12.82 1.90 3.43
CA PRO A 10 -11.67 2.16 4.29
C PRO A 10 -10.51 2.90 3.59
N VAL A 11 -10.59 3.16 2.28
CA VAL A 11 -9.54 3.88 1.55
C VAL A 11 -9.59 5.37 1.91
N ALA A 12 -8.44 5.93 2.31
CA ALA A 12 -8.30 7.35 2.62
C ALA A 12 -8.49 8.21 1.37
N ALA A 13 -8.81 9.50 1.56
CA ALA A 13 -8.91 10.46 0.46
C ALA A 13 -7.57 10.76 -0.24
N GLY A 14 -6.45 10.39 0.38
CA GLY A 14 -5.10 10.69 -0.08
C GLY A 14 -4.18 11.07 1.08
N TYR A 15 -2.93 11.40 0.75
CA TYR A 15 -2.03 12.06 1.70
C TYR A 15 -2.29 13.57 1.69
N LEU A 16 -2.38 14.18 2.88
CA LEU A 16 -2.41 15.63 2.99
C LEU A 16 -1.13 16.21 2.37
N ASP A 17 -1.21 17.37 1.72
CA ASP A 17 -0.10 18.14 1.09
C ASP A 17 0.74 17.48 -0.02
N ALA A 18 0.55 16.19 -0.29
CA ALA A 18 1.28 15.49 -1.33
C ALA A 18 0.72 15.81 -2.73
N LYS A 19 1.29 16.84 -3.37
CA LYS A 19 0.97 17.21 -4.75
C LYS A 19 1.28 16.02 -5.69
N GLY A 20 0.24 15.33 -6.14
CA GLY A 20 0.32 14.30 -7.19
C GLY A 20 0.17 12.84 -6.72
N THR A 21 0.33 12.51 -5.43
CA THR A 21 0.13 11.14 -4.93
C THR A 21 -1.27 10.89 -4.38
N ALA A 22 -2.04 11.94 -4.09
CA ALA A 22 -3.43 11.85 -3.64
C ALA A 22 -4.45 11.71 -4.80
N ALA A 23 -4.00 11.81 -6.05
CA ALA A 23 -4.86 11.62 -7.21
C ALA A 23 -5.15 10.12 -7.44
N PRO A 24 -6.29 9.75 -8.05
CA PRO A 24 -6.61 8.37 -8.42
C PRO A 24 -5.61 7.70 -9.39
N ASP A 25 -4.63 8.45 -9.91
CA ASP A 25 -3.56 7.97 -10.78
C ASP A 25 -2.16 8.15 -10.14
N GLY A 26 -2.11 8.29 -8.82
CA GLY A 26 -0.88 8.37 -8.05
C GLY A 26 -0.25 6.99 -7.79
N GLU A 27 1.02 6.96 -7.41
CA GLU A 27 1.76 5.70 -7.18
C GLU A 27 1.08 4.78 -6.16
N ARG A 28 0.43 5.35 -5.14
CA ARG A 28 -0.25 4.62 -4.05
C ARG A 28 -1.77 4.54 -4.19
N PHE A 29 -2.40 5.48 -4.90
CA PHE A 29 -3.85 5.52 -5.10
C PHE A 29 -4.11 5.35 -6.60
N THR A 30 -4.52 4.14 -6.99
CA THR A 30 -4.68 3.76 -8.40
C THR A 30 -6.14 3.67 -8.82
N ALA A 31 -6.38 3.81 -10.13
CA ALA A 31 -7.70 3.73 -10.70
C ALA A 31 -8.41 2.41 -10.31
N SER A 32 -9.71 2.53 -10.04
CA SER A 32 -10.58 1.42 -9.68
C SER A 32 -11.81 1.44 -10.57
N PRO A 33 -12.26 0.28 -11.09
CA PRO A 33 -13.47 0.21 -11.90
C PRO A 33 -14.75 0.51 -11.11
N HIS A 34 -14.66 0.63 -9.78
CA HIS A 34 -15.79 0.86 -8.88
C HIS A 34 -15.84 2.30 -8.32
N GLY A 35 -15.14 3.24 -8.95
CA GLY A 35 -15.19 4.67 -8.65
C GLY A 35 -14.26 5.14 -7.53
N ALA A 36 -14.21 4.44 -6.39
CA ALA A 36 -13.24 4.74 -5.33
C ALA A 36 -11.89 4.08 -5.62
N ALA A 37 -10.80 4.86 -5.59
CA ALA A 37 -9.44 4.39 -5.88
C ALA A 37 -9.02 3.17 -5.05
N PHE A 38 -8.15 2.34 -5.60
CA PHE A 38 -7.46 1.30 -4.83
C PHE A 38 -6.23 1.88 -4.14
N TYR A 39 -5.97 1.44 -2.91
CA TYR A 39 -4.73 1.73 -2.21
C TYR A 39 -3.73 0.57 -2.37
N ARG A 40 -2.54 0.89 -2.90
CA ARG A 40 -1.39 -0.02 -3.05
C ARG A 40 -0.61 -0.13 -1.76
N THR A 41 -0.73 -1.26 -1.09
CA THR A 41 -0.15 -1.46 0.26
C THR A 41 1.36 -1.65 0.25
N GLY A 42 1.92 -2.14 -0.87
CA GLY A 42 3.28 -2.69 -0.95
C GLY A 42 3.45 -4.03 -0.22
N ASP A 43 2.39 -4.63 0.34
CA ASP A 43 2.45 -5.94 0.96
C ASP A 43 2.26 -7.04 -0.08
N LEU A 44 3.12 -8.06 -0.03
CA LEU A 44 3.06 -9.22 -0.90
C LEU A 44 2.36 -10.37 -0.18
N VAL A 45 1.29 -10.88 -0.78
CA VAL A 45 0.44 -11.91 -0.18
C VAL A 45 0.24 -13.10 -1.12
N ARG A 46 -0.18 -14.23 -0.54
CA ARG A 46 -0.67 -15.40 -1.29
C ARG A 46 -1.96 -15.91 -0.67
N VAL A 47 -2.82 -16.50 -1.50
CA VAL A 47 -4.04 -17.15 -1.00
C VAL A 47 -3.73 -18.61 -0.69
N ARG A 48 -4.08 -19.06 0.52
CA ARG A 48 -4.00 -20.46 0.92
C ARG A 48 -5.21 -20.80 1.78
N GLY A 49 -5.94 -21.84 1.39
CA GLY A 49 -7.16 -22.25 2.13
C GLY A 49 -8.27 -21.20 2.16
N GLY A 50 -8.26 -20.24 1.23
CA GLY A 50 -9.22 -19.12 1.20
C GLY A 50 -8.80 -17.90 2.03
N GLU A 51 -7.68 -17.98 2.75
CA GLU A 51 -7.14 -16.87 3.55
C GLU A 51 -5.92 -16.23 2.88
N LEU A 52 -5.68 -14.97 3.21
CA LEU A 52 -4.50 -14.22 2.78
C LEU A 52 -3.36 -14.47 3.77
N GLU A 53 -2.27 -15.06 3.28
CA GLU A 53 -1.01 -15.20 4.01
C GLU A 53 -0.04 -14.08 3.58
N TYR A 54 0.51 -13.36 4.55
CA TYR A 54 1.57 -12.39 4.33
C TYR A 54 2.90 -13.07 3.97
N VAL A 55 3.59 -12.55 2.95
CA VAL A 55 4.86 -13.10 2.45
C VAL A 55 6.02 -12.12 2.61
N GLY A 56 5.78 -10.82 2.47
CA GLY A 56 6.83 -9.80 2.55
C GLY A 56 6.37 -8.47 1.99
N ARG A 57 7.33 -7.60 1.63
CA ARG A 57 7.06 -6.31 1.00
C ARG A 57 7.65 -6.23 -0.40
N THR A 58 7.07 -5.35 -1.21
CA THR A 58 7.57 -5.01 -2.56
C THR A 58 8.47 -3.78 -2.55
N ASP A 59 8.60 -3.11 -1.40
CA ASP A 59 9.42 -1.93 -1.14
C ASP A 59 10.28 -2.13 0.12
N ASP A 60 11.17 -1.17 0.39
CA ASP A 60 12.15 -1.23 1.50
C ASP A 60 11.59 -0.82 2.87
N GLN A 61 10.29 -0.54 2.93
CA GLN A 61 9.62 -0.24 4.18
C GLN A 61 9.79 -1.38 5.19
N VAL A 62 10.04 -1.04 6.45
CA VAL A 62 10.17 -2.03 7.52
C VAL A 62 9.25 -1.72 8.71
N LYS A 63 8.94 -2.77 9.48
CA LYS A 63 8.26 -2.65 10.77
C LYS A 63 9.26 -2.89 11.90
N VAL A 64 9.65 -1.83 12.61
CA VAL A 64 10.54 -1.93 13.78
C VAL A 64 9.71 -1.68 15.03
N ARG A 65 9.52 -2.71 15.86
CA ARG A 65 8.75 -2.61 17.12
C ARG A 65 7.34 -2.01 16.95
N GLY A 66 6.67 -2.32 15.83
CA GLY A 66 5.34 -1.80 15.50
C GLY A 66 5.32 -0.45 14.77
N TYR A 67 6.47 0.23 14.64
CA TYR A 67 6.58 1.45 13.87
C TYR A 67 6.83 1.14 12.39
N ARG A 68 6.08 1.82 11.51
CA ARG A 68 6.28 1.81 10.06
C ARG A 68 7.41 2.80 9.74
N VAL A 69 8.52 2.30 9.21
CA VAL A 69 9.74 3.08 8.94
C VAL A 69 10.09 2.96 7.46
N GLU A 70 10.32 4.11 6.82
CA GLU A 70 10.92 4.20 5.49
C GLU A 70 12.41 4.47 5.69
N PRO A 71 13.32 3.53 5.38
CA PRO A 71 14.76 3.71 5.61
C PRO A 71 15.44 4.67 4.62
N ASP A 72 14.74 5.07 3.55
CA ASP A 72 15.25 5.99 2.53
C ASP A 72 15.73 7.31 3.16
N GLY A 73 17.06 7.52 3.15
CA GLY A 73 17.70 8.72 3.66
C GLY A 73 18.50 8.55 4.96
N VAL A 74 18.53 7.35 5.56
CA VAL A 74 19.44 7.06 6.68
C VAL A 74 20.73 6.46 6.11
N ALA A 75 21.80 7.26 6.06
CA ALA A 75 23.13 6.74 5.72
C ALA A 75 23.60 5.73 6.77
N ALA A 76 24.28 4.67 6.32
CA ALA A 76 24.87 3.64 7.17
C ALA A 76 25.92 4.20 8.15
#